data_AF-A0AAE2JLP0-F1
#
_entry.id   AF-A0AAE2JLP0-F1
#
_cell.length_a   1.000
_cell.length_b   1.000
_cell.length_c   1.000
_cell.angle_alpha   90.00
_cell.angle_beta   90.00
_cell.angle_gamma   90.00
#
_symmetry.space_group_name_H-M   'P 1'
#
loop_
_entity.id
_entity.type
_entity.pdbx_description
1 polymer ?
#
loop_
_entity_poly.entity_id
_entity_poly.type
_entity_poly.pdbx_seq_one_letter_code
_entity_poly.pdbx_strand_id
1 'polypeptide(L)'
;MSGVVSFIFYFSWAFWANSAADIAKSVTFQAALVQGLYSGFVTLAFVTPIICMFHSKTPQNVAIRQSFNYAINSSASYLSNKKIAGVLFAPIIPITVQSSLVIMVNVVNQTPNLALTVAPSIFFTALYAYTYMLALLKK
;
A
#
# COMPACT_ATOMS: atom_id res chain seq x y z
N MET A 1 -2.11 14.52 6.76
CA MET A 1 -3.38 14.41 6.02
C MET A 1 -3.57 13.06 5.34
N SER A 2 -2.56 12.49 4.67
CA SER A 2 -2.66 11.19 3.98
C SER A 2 -3.11 10.01 4.87
N GLY A 3 -2.57 9.88 6.08
CA GLY A 3 -2.94 8.79 7.00
C GLY A 3 -4.39 8.82 7.46
N VAL A 4 -4.96 10.01 7.68
CA VAL A 4 -6.37 10.19 8.08
C VAL A 4 -7.32 9.86 6.92
N VAL A 5 -6.97 10.30 5.71
CA VAL A 5 -7.76 9.97 4.51
C VAL A 5 -7.77 8.47 4.26
N SER A 6 -6.61 7.81 4.39
CA SER A 6 -6.49 6.35 4.30
C SER A 6 -7.34 5.65 5.36
N PHE A 7 -7.22 6.06 6.63
CA PHE A 7 -8.01 5.52 7.73
C PHE A 7 -9.52 5.58 7.43
N ILE A 8 -10.05 6.77 7.09
CA ILE A 8 -11.49 6.97 6.87
C ILE A 8 -11.99 6.12 5.72
N PHE A 9 -11.24 6.06 4.61
CA PHE A 9 -11.61 5.29 3.43
C PHE A 9 -11.71 3.79 3.75
N TYR A 10 -10.63 3.21 4.30
CA TYR A 10 -10.58 1.77 4.58
C TYR A 10 -11.50 1.37 5.74
N PHE A 11 -11.69 2.24 6.73
CA PHE A 11 -12.68 2.05 7.79
C PHE A 11 -14.09 1.98 7.21
N SER A 12 -14.48 2.97 6.40
CA SER A 12 -15.84 3.05 5.84
C SER A 12 -16.14 1.86 4.93
N TRP A 13 -15.16 1.46 4.11
CA TRP A 13 -15.30 0.30 3.25
C TRP A 13 -15.45 -1.00 4.04
N ALA A 14 -14.58 -1.24 5.02
CA ALA A 14 -14.63 -2.45 5.83
C ALA A 14 -15.91 -2.52 6.68
N PHE A 15 -16.41 -1.37 7.15
CA PHE A 15 -17.70 -1.28 7.84
C PHE A 15 -18.85 -1.71 6.92
N TRP A 16 -18.92 -1.15 5.70
CA TRP A 16 -19.92 -1.53 4.71
C TRP A 16 -19.79 -3.00 4.26
N ALA A 17 -18.56 -3.46 4.03
CA ALA A 17 -18.30 -4.83 3.61
C ALA A 17 -18.74 -5.89 4.65
N ASN A 18 -18.81 -5.52 5.93
CA ASN A 18 -19.21 -6.41 7.02
C ASN A 18 -20.55 -6.01 7.66
N SER A 19 -21.38 -5.21 7.00
CA SER A 19 -22.68 -4.75 7.53
C SER A 19 -23.85 -5.69 7.20
N ALA A 20 -23.62 -7.00 7.07
CA ALA A 20 -24.67 -7.98 6.79
C ALA A 20 -25.53 -8.25 8.03
N ALA A 21 -26.80 -8.64 7.82
CA ALA A 21 -27.79 -8.80 8.89
C ALA A 21 -27.47 -9.92 9.90
N ASP A 22 -26.64 -10.88 9.48
CA ASP A 22 -26.16 -12.04 10.23
C ASP A 22 -24.86 -11.76 11.02
N ILE A 23 -24.22 -10.61 10.82
CA ILE A 23 -22.96 -10.25 11.48
C ILE A 23 -23.24 -9.34 12.68
N ALA A 24 -22.70 -9.72 13.84
CA ALA A 24 -22.78 -8.90 15.04
C ALA A 24 -22.11 -7.53 14.81
N LYS A 25 -22.80 -6.43 15.17
CA LYS A 25 -22.27 -5.07 14.96
C LYS A 25 -20.92 -4.82 15.65
N SER A 26 -20.63 -5.52 16.75
CA SER A 26 -19.33 -5.49 17.42
C SER A 26 -18.21 -6.01 16.52
N VAL A 27 -18.46 -7.09 15.78
CA VAL A 27 -17.51 -7.70 14.83
C VAL A 27 -17.33 -6.79 13.61
N THR A 28 -18.40 -6.20 13.08
CA THR A 28 -18.33 -5.21 11.99
C THR A 28 -17.45 -4.02 12.38
N PHE A 29 -17.64 -3.48 13.59
CA PHE A 29 -16.87 -2.34 14.07
C PHE A 29 -15.40 -2.69 14.33
N GLN A 30 -15.13 -3.88 14.88
CA GLN A 30 -13.77 -4.39 15.05
C GLN A 30 -13.04 -4.51 13.70
N ALA A 31 -13.69 -5.11 12.69
CA ALA A 31 -13.12 -5.26 11.35
C ALA A 31 -12.82 -3.88 10.72
N ALA A 32 -13.73 -2.92 10.87
CA ALA A 32 -13.55 -1.56 10.39
C ALA A 32 -12.36 -0.86 11.06
N LEU A 33 -12.23 -0.98 12.39
CA LEU A 33 -11.10 -0.42 13.13
C LEU A 33 -9.77 -1.05 12.74
N VAL A 34 -9.70 -2.37 12.63
CA VAL A 34 -8.49 -3.09 12.23
C VAL A 34 -8.02 -2.60 10.85
N GLN A 35 -8.94 -2.47 9.89
CA GLN A 35 -8.63 -1.99 8.55
C GLN A 35 -8.20 -0.52 8.51
N GLY A 36 -8.95 0.35 9.19
CA GLY A 36 -8.61 1.77 9.25
C GLY A 36 -7.26 2.00 9.92
N LEU A 37 -7.01 1.37 11.08
CA LEU A 37 -5.78 1.54 11.84
C LEU A 37 -4.57 0.98 11.10
N TYR A 38 -4.70 -0.22 10.50
CA TYR A 38 -3.64 -0.80 9.68
C TYR A 38 -3.24 0.13 8.53
N SER A 39 -4.23 0.61 7.76
CA SER A 39 -3.96 1.47 6.59
C SER A 39 -3.37 2.83 6.99
N GLY A 40 -3.88 3.44 8.07
CA GLY A 40 -3.37 4.68 8.62
C GLY A 40 -1.93 4.53 9.14
N PHE A 41 -1.65 3.46 9.88
CA PHE A 41 -0.32 3.16 10.40
C PHE A 41 0.69 2.92 9.28
N VAL A 42 0.38 2.04 8.31
CA VAL A 42 1.27 1.76 7.18
C VAL A 42 1.58 3.03 6.38
N THR A 43 0.57 3.89 6.18
CA THR A 43 0.75 5.19 5.51
C THR A 43 1.72 6.09 6.29
N LEU A 44 1.58 6.18 7.60
CA LEU A 44 2.46 6.99 8.44
C LEU A 44 3.86 6.40 8.58
N ALA A 45 4.00 5.08 8.66
CA ALA A 45 5.28 4.40 8.88
C ALA A 45 6.16 4.38 7.62
N PHE A 46 5.56 4.24 6.43
CA PHE A 46 6.32 4.07 5.19
C PHE A 46 6.21 5.26 4.25
N VAL A 47 5.02 5.83 4.06
CA VAL A 47 4.83 6.89 3.05
C VAL A 47 5.30 8.25 3.57
N THR A 48 5.02 8.57 4.84
CA THR A 48 5.41 9.85 5.42
C THR A 48 6.94 10.06 5.45
N PRO A 49 7.78 9.10 5.92
CA PRO A 49 9.23 9.29 5.92
C PRO A 49 9.80 9.44 4.50
N ILE A 50 9.28 8.70 3.53
CA ILE A 50 9.70 8.81 2.12
C ILE A 50 9.40 10.21 1.59
N ILE A 51 8.18 10.71 1.79
CA ILE A 51 7.81 12.06 1.34
C ILE A 51 8.65 13.12 2.07
N CYS A 52 8.85 12.98 3.38
CA CYS A 52 9.70 13.87 4.17
C CYS A 52 11.16 13.84 3.71
N MET A 53 11.68 12.70 3.26
CA MET A 53 13.02 12.57 2.70
C MET A 53 13.20 13.43 1.42
N PHE A 54 12.16 13.53 0.59
CA PHE A 54 12.19 14.38 -0.61
C PHE A 54 11.94 15.86 -0.32
N HIS A 55 11.24 16.19 0.77
CA HIS A 55 10.87 17.56 1.11
C HIS A 55 11.89 18.26 2.04
N SER A 56 12.38 17.56 3.08
CA SER A 56 13.23 18.14 4.11
C SER A 56 14.72 18.02 3.76
N LYS A 57 15.46 19.15 3.81
CA LYS A 57 16.88 19.26 3.42
C LYS A 57 17.88 18.97 4.55
N THR A 58 17.55 18.09 5.48
CA THR A 58 18.51 17.71 6.53
C THR A 58 19.67 16.92 5.91
N PRO A 59 20.90 17.02 6.43
CA PRO A 59 22.06 16.28 5.91
C PRO A 59 21.81 14.77 5.81
N GLN A 60 21.10 14.21 6.79
CA GLN A 60 20.70 12.80 6.86
C GLN A 60 19.75 12.43 5.72
N ASN A 61 18.72 13.24 5.45
CA ASN A 61 17.78 12.98 4.36
C ASN A 61 18.44 13.08 2.98
N VAL A 62 19.42 13.99 2.82
CA VAL A 62 20.20 14.12 1.57
C VAL A 62 21.06 12.90 1.33
N ALA A 63 21.76 12.40 2.36
CA ALA A 63 22.56 11.17 2.26
C ALA A 63 21.68 9.96 1.91
N ILE A 64 20.54 9.80 2.59
CA ILE A 64 19.60 8.70 2.30
C ILE A 64 19.07 8.83 0.87
N ARG A 65 18.72 10.05 0.41
CA ARG A 65 18.26 10.30 -0.96
C ARG A 65 19.32 9.95 -2.00
N GLN A 66 20.59 10.25 -1.75
CA GLN A 66 21.70 9.87 -2.65
C GLN A 66 21.86 8.36 -2.73
N SER A 67 21.83 7.66 -1.59
CA SER A 67 21.86 6.19 -1.55
C SER A 67 20.66 5.58 -2.29
N PHE A 68 19.46 6.14 -2.11
CA PHE A 68 18.25 5.69 -2.79
C PHE A 68 18.36 5.89 -4.31
N ASN A 69 18.83 7.06 -4.75
CA ASN A 69 19.07 7.34 -6.18
C ASN A 69 20.15 6.42 -6.77
N TYR A 70 21.21 6.11 -6.02
CA TYR A 70 22.23 5.15 -6.46
C TYR A 70 21.63 3.75 -6.64
N ALA A 71 20.86 3.27 -5.66
CA ALA A 71 20.18 1.97 -5.73
C ALA A 71 19.17 1.92 -6.89
N ILE A 72 18.39 2.99 -7.10
CA ILE A 72 17.46 3.10 -8.22
C ILE A 72 18.22 3.10 -9.55
N ASN A 73 19.29 3.88 -9.71
CA ASN A 73 20.06 3.92 -10.95
C ASN A 73 20.75 2.59 -11.26
N SER A 74 21.27 1.91 -10.23
CA SER A 74 21.83 0.57 -10.37
C SER A 74 20.77 -0.46 -10.77
N SER A 75 19.58 -0.37 -10.17
CA SER A 75 18.44 -1.24 -10.52
C SER A 75 17.92 -0.94 -11.93
N ALA A 76 17.89 0.34 -12.31
CA ALA A 76 17.47 0.79 -13.63
C ALA A 76 18.45 0.37 -14.72
N SER A 77 19.76 0.40 -14.47
CA SER A 77 20.75 -0.12 -15.43
C SER A 77 20.61 -1.64 -15.60
N TYR A 78 20.35 -2.37 -14.52
CA TYR A 78 20.07 -3.81 -14.55
C TYR A 78 18.77 -4.15 -15.28
N LEU A 79 17.73 -3.31 -15.15
CA LEU A 79 16.42 -3.49 -15.78
C LEU A 79 16.30 -2.88 -17.20
N SER A 80 17.21 -1.98 -17.59
CA SER A 80 17.24 -1.27 -18.88
C SER A 80 17.25 -2.25 -20.07
N ASN A 81 17.89 -3.40 -19.92
CA ASN A 81 18.00 -4.40 -20.98
C ASN A 81 16.71 -5.24 -21.15
N LYS A 82 15.71 -5.09 -20.26
CA LYS A 82 14.42 -5.79 -20.28
C LYS A 82 13.24 -4.87 -19.89
N LYS A 83 13.14 -3.70 -20.51
CA LYS A 83 12.16 -2.63 -20.18
C LYS A 83 10.73 -3.12 -19.93
N ILE A 84 10.22 -4.04 -20.76
CA ILE A 84 8.84 -4.56 -20.65
C ILE A 84 8.68 -5.53 -19.47
N ALA A 85 9.67 -6.41 -19.24
CA ALA A 85 9.63 -7.35 -18.13
C ALA A 85 9.73 -6.62 -16.78
N GLY A 86 10.59 -5.60 -16.68
CA GLY A 86 10.70 -4.79 -15.45
C GLY A 86 9.39 -4.12 -15.06
N VAL A 87 8.61 -3.64 -16.04
CA VAL A 87 7.35 -2.93 -15.80
C VAL A 87 6.23 -3.88 -15.37
N LEU A 88 6.20 -5.09 -15.94
CA LEU A 88 5.21 -6.09 -15.57
C LEU A 88 5.53 -6.73 -14.22
N PHE A 89 6.79 -7.07 -13.95
CA PHE A 89 7.17 -7.90 -12.80
C PHE A 89 7.56 -7.08 -11.56
N ALA A 90 8.03 -5.83 -11.70
CA ALA A 90 8.45 -5.05 -10.53
C ALA A 90 7.30 -4.71 -9.56
N PRO A 91 6.05 -4.46 -10.00
CA PRO A 91 4.91 -4.28 -9.10
C PRO A 91 4.49 -5.55 -8.37
N ILE A 92 4.78 -6.74 -8.90
CA ILE A 92 4.25 -8.00 -8.36
C ILE A 92 4.79 -8.24 -6.95
N ILE A 93 6.10 -8.09 -6.75
CA ILE A 93 6.74 -8.28 -5.44
C ILE A 93 6.09 -7.40 -4.35
N PRO A 94 6.01 -6.06 -4.49
CA PRO A 94 5.40 -5.20 -3.49
C PRO A 94 3.89 -5.45 -3.33
N ILE A 95 3.15 -5.77 -4.40
CA ILE A 95 1.73 -6.12 -4.31
C ILE A 95 1.56 -7.42 -3.52
N THR A 96 2.38 -8.45 -3.74
CA THR A 96 2.34 -9.73 -3.02
C THR A 96 2.67 -9.55 -1.55
N VAL A 97 3.70 -8.76 -1.22
CA VAL A 97 4.05 -8.48 0.17
C VAL A 97 2.92 -7.72 0.86
N GLN A 98 2.40 -6.64 0.25
CA GLN A 98 1.31 -5.86 0.83
C GLN A 98 0.03 -6.71 0.99
N SER A 99 -0.32 -7.51 -0.02
CA SER A 99 -1.52 -8.35 0.00
C SER A 99 -1.41 -9.44 1.06
N SER A 100 -0.25 -10.05 1.23
CA SER A 100 -0.03 -11.05 2.27
C SER A 100 -0.21 -10.48 3.68
N LEU A 101 0.30 -9.27 3.93
CA LEU A 101 0.18 -8.59 5.23
C LEU A 101 -1.27 -8.20 5.53
N VAL A 102 -1.99 -7.61 4.56
CA VAL A 102 -3.39 -7.21 4.78
C VAL A 102 -4.29 -8.43 4.97
N ILE A 103 -4.05 -9.52 4.23
CA ILE A 103 -4.78 -10.78 4.41
C ILE A 103 -4.49 -11.36 5.80
N MET A 104 -3.22 -11.45 6.20
CA MET A 104 -2.81 -11.98 7.50
C MET A 104 -3.49 -11.23 8.66
N VAL A 105 -3.47 -9.90 8.64
CA VAL A 105 -4.10 -9.07 9.69
C VAL A 105 -5.60 -9.36 9.81
N ASN A 106 -6.30 -9.59 8.70
CA ASN A 106 -7.74 -9.84 8.72
C ASN A 106 -8.08 -11.30 9.06
N VAL A 107 -7.22 -12.26 8.70
CA VAL A 107 -7.36 -13.66 9.11
C VAL A 107 -7.17 -13.79 10.62
N VAL A 108 -6.14 -13.15 11.19
CA VAL A 108 -5.90 -13.13 12.64
C VAL A 108 -7.06 -12.49 13.40
N ASN A 109 -7.70 -11.47 12.82
CA ASN A 109 -8.86 -10.80 13.41
C ASN A 109 -10.22 -11.46 13.11
N GLN A 110 -10.24 -12.63 12.46
CA GLN A 110 -11.46 -13.38 12.13
C GLN A 110 -12.52 -12.52 11.40
N THR A 111 -12.09 -11.71 10.43
CA THR A 111 -13.01 -10.85 9.66
C THR A 111 -13.97 -11.69 8.78
N PRO A 112 -15.31 -11.53 8.91
CA PRO A 112 -16.29 -12.37 8.19
C PRO A 112 -16.17 -12.29 6.67
N ASN A 113 -16.17 -11.07 6.11
CA ASN A 113 -16.10 -10.85 4.67
C ASN A 113 -14.68 -10.50 4.23
N LEU A 114 -13.73 -11.43 4.43
CA LEU A 114 -12.31 -11.22 4.16
C LEU A 114 -12.04 -10.68 2.75
N ALA A 115 -12.54 -11.36 1.72
CA ALA A 115 -12.29 -11.01 0.32
C ALA A 115 -12.79 -9.59 -0.02
N LEU A 116 -14.03 -9.27 0.40
CA LEU A 116 -14.63 -7.95 0.17
C LEU A 116 -13.91 -6.85 0.97
N THR A 117 -13.36 -7.20 2.13
CA THR A 117 -12.61 -6.29 2.99
C THR A 117 -11.23 -5.96 2.40
N VAL A 118 -10.52 -6.93 1.80
CA VAL A 118 -9.17 -6.70 1.24
C VAL A 118 -9.17 -6.24 -0.23
N ALA A 119 -10.26 -6.48 -0.96
CA ALA A 119 -10.41 -6.16 -2.38
C ALA A 119 -9.98 -4.74 -2.78
N PRO A 120 -10.44 -3.65 -2.12
CA PRO A 120 -10.06 -2.30 -2.52
C PRO A 120 -8.54 -2.07 -2.36
N SER A 121 -7.91 -2.61 -1.31
CA SER A 121 -6.47 -2.42 -1.08
C SER A 121 -5.65 -3.03 -2.21
N ILE A 122 -5.98 -4.25 -2.62
CA ILE A 122 -5.27 -4.95 -3.71
C ILE A 122 -5.55 -4.26 -5.05
N PHE A 123 -6.81 -3.93 -5.32
CA PHE A 123 -7.22 -3.30 -6.58
C PHE A 123 -6.58 -1.93 -6.79
N PHE A 124 -6.71 -1.00 -5.83
CA PHE A 124 -6.16 0.35 -5.97
C PHE A 124 -4.64 0.35 -5.99
N THR A 125 -3.99 -0.55 -5.25
CA THR A 125 -2.54 -0.69 -5.27
C THR A 125 -2.05 -1.23 -6.61
N ALA A 126 -2.71 -2.26 -7.16
CA ALA A 126 -2.39 -2.76 -8.49
C ALA A 126 -2.62 -1.69 -9.57
N LEU A 127 -3.77 -1.00 -9.53
CA LEU A 127 -4.09 0.07 -10.46
C LEU A 127 -3.04 1.18 -10.41
N TYR A 128 -2.68 1.66 -9.22
CA TYR A 128 -1.65 2.68 -9.04
C TYR A 128 -0.28 2.21 -9.55
N ALA A 129 0.15 1.01 -9.17
CA ALA A 129 1.47 0.51 -9.54
C ALA A 129 1.60 0.30 -11.06
N TYR A 130 0.60 -0.30 -11.72
CA TYR A 130 0.64 -0.51 -13.16
C TYR A 130 0.49 0.80 -13.94
N THR A 131 -0.40 1.71 -13.53
CA THR A 131 -0.51 3.03 -14.19
C THR A 131 0.78 3.84 -14.07
N TYR A 132 1.42 3.80 -12.91
CA TYR A 132 2.72 4.44 -12.68
C TYR A 132 3.83 3.84 -13.56
N MET A 133 3.96 2.51 -13.60
CA MET A 133 4.99 1.85 -14.42
C MET A 133 4.75 2.07 -15.93
N LEU A 134 3.50 2.11 -16.38
CA LEU A 134 3.16 2.46 -17.76
C LEU A 134 3.49 3.93 -18.08
N ALA A 135 3.30 4.85 -17.12
CA ALA A 135 3.69 6.25 -17.29
C ALA A 135 5.22 6.40 -17.36
N LEU A 136 5.98 5.60 -16.61
CA LEU A 136 7.44 5.55 -16.68
C LEU A 136 7.95 5.01 -18.02
N LEU A 137 7.28 4.04 -18.64
CA LEU A 137 7.63 3.52 -19.97
C LEU A 137 7.43 4.53 -21.10
N LYS A 138 6.52 5.48 -20.94
CA LYS A 138 6.21 6.51 -21.95
C LYS A 138 7.20 7.68 -21.91
N LYS A 139 8.12 7.72 -20.94
CA LYS A 139 9.24 8.67 -20.86
C LYS A 139 10.53 8.01 -21.33
#